data_AF-A0A2D5HKD9-F1
#
_entry.id   AF-A0A2D5HKD9-F1
#
_cell.length_a   1.000
_cell.length_b   1.000
_cell.length_c   1.000
_cell.angle_alpha   90.00
_cell.angle_beta   90.00
_cell.angle_gamma   90.00
#
_symmetry.space_group_name_H-M   'P 1'
#
loop_
_entity.id
_entity.type
_entity.pdbx_description
1 polymer ?
#
loop_
_entity_poly.entity_id
_entity_poly.type
_entity_poly.pdbx_seq_one_letter_code
_entity_poly.pdbx_strand_id
1 'polypeptide(L)' 'YIKRFLPELKKLPPKFIHEPWNADSAILKNSDIKLGETYPMPIIDHKFARERALDSYAGIKN' A
#
# COMPACT_ATOMS: atom_id res chain seq x y z
N TYR A 1 -14.73 -4.06 3.33
CA TYR A 1 -14.59 -3.62 1.93
C TYR A 1 -13.37 -4.25 1.27
N ILE A 2 -12.15 -3.91 1.70
CA ILE A 2 -10.88 -4.43 1.13
C ILE A 2 -10.90 -5.96 1.01
N LYS A 3 -11.14 -6.69 2.11
CA LYS A 3 -11.21 -8.17 2.12
C LYS A 3 -12.32 -8.79 1.25
N ARG A 4 -13.30 -8.00 0.80
CA ARG A 4 -14.36 -8.46 -0.12
C ARG A 4 -13.88 -8.44 -1.56
N PHE A 5 -13.12 -7.41 -1.94
CA PHE A 5 -12.64 -7.19 -3.30
C PHE A 5 -11.22 -7.71 -3.54
N LEU A 6 -10.41 -7.82 -2.50
CA LEU A 6 -9.05 -8.36 -2.50
C LEU A 6 -9.01 -9.58 -1.57
N PRO A 7 -9.41 -10.76 -2.06
CA PRO A 7 -9.44 -12.00 -1.26
C PRO A 7 -8.05 -12.41 -0.74
N GLU A 8 -6.97 -12.01 -1.41
CA GLU A 8 -5.58 -12.23 -1.00
C GLU A 8 -5.25 -11.57 0.35
N LEU A 9 -5.92 -10.47 0.70
CA LEU A 9 -5.72 -9.78 1.99
C LEU A 9 -6.64 -10.29 3.10
N LYS A 10 -7.43 -11.35 2.89
CA LYS A 10 -8.41 -11.83 3.89
C LYS A 10 -7.76 -12.25 5.21
N LYS A 11 -6.62 -12.94 5.12
CA LYS A 11 -5.89 -13.49 6.28
C LYS A 11 -5.09 -12.43 7.04
N LEU A 12 -4.85 -11.27 6.42
CA LEU A 12 -4.06 -10.20 7.02
C LEU A 12 -4.79 -9.60 8.25
N PRO A 13 -4.08 -9.32 9.36
CA PRO A 13 -4.65 -8.62 10.50
C PRO A 13 -5.20 -7.24 10.11
N PRO A 14 -6.30 -6.78 10.74
CA PRO A 14 -6.93 -5.49 10.41
C PRO A 14 -5.98 -4.30 10.60
N LYS A 15 -4.98 -4.40 11.48
CA LYS A 15 -3.96 -3.36 11.68
C LYS A 15 -3.17 -3.03 10.41
N PHE A 16 -2.95 -4.01 9.53
CA PHE A 16 -2.12 -3.87 8.34
C PHE A 16 -2.94 -3.85 7.05
N ILE A 17 -4.28 -3.88 7.14
CA ILE A 17 -5.15 -4.04 5.95
C ILE A 17 -5.05 -2.86 4.97
N HIS A 18 -4.69 -1.69 5.46
CA HIS A 18 -4.51 -0.46 4.67
C HIS A 18 -3.08 -0.29 4.17
N GLU A 19 -2.12 -0.95 4.83
CA GLU A 19 -0.68 -0.84 4.56
C GLU A 19 -0.02 -2.23 4.66
N PRO A 20 -0.37 -3.18 3.77
CA PRO A 20 0.15 -4.54 3.84
C PRO A 20 1.68 -4.59 3.67
N TRP A 21 2.27 -3.61 2.96
CA TRP A 21 3.73 -3.48 2.82
C TRP A 21 4.46 -3.11 4.12
N ASN A 22 3.74 -2.65 5.14
CA ASN A 22 4.30 -2.27 6.45
C ASN A 22 4.21 -3.43 7.48
N ALA A 23 3.69 -4.59 7.07
CA ALA A 23 3.59 -5.76 7.94
C ALA A 23 4.92 -6.52 8.03
N ASP A 24 5.21 -7.09 9.21
CA ASP A 24 6.38 -7.95 9.39
C ASP A 24 6.36 -9.18 8.48
N SER A 25 7.55 -9.64 8.10
CA SER A 25 7.72 -10.82 7.24
C SER A 25 7.02 -12.08 7.79
N ALA A 26 6.94 -12.23 9.12
CA ALA A 26 6.22 -13.32 9.77
C ALA A 26 4.69 -13.22 9.53
N ILE A 27 4.12 -12.01 9.61
CA ILE A 27 2.69 -11.76 9.40
C ILE A 27 2.33 -11.97 7.93
N LEU A 28 3.19 -11.50 7.02
CA LEU A 28 3.05 -11.68 5.58
C LEU A 28 3.06 -13.16 5.20
N LYS A 29 4.03 -13.94 5.72
CA LYS A 29 4.09 -15.40 5.52
C LYS A 29 2.85 -16.10 6.06
N ASN A 30 2.41 -15.78 7.28
CA ASN A 30 1.19 -16.35 7.87
C ASN A 30 -0.08 -16.02 7.08
N SER A 31 -0.07 -14.88 6.38
CA SER A 31 -1.20 -14.43 5.55
C SER A 31 -1.10 -14.88 4.09
N ASP A 32 -0.04 -15.62 3.72
CA ASP A 32 0.26 -16.05 2.35
C ASP A 32 0.41 -14.88 1.35
N ILE A 33 0.98 -13.78 1.84
CA ILE A 33 1.19 -12.56 1.05
C ILE A 33 2.68 -12.41 0.76
N LYS A 34 3.00 -12.39 -0.53
CA LYS A 34 4.32 -12.00 -1.03
C LYS A 34 4.23 -10.65 -1.72
N LEU A 35 4.97 -9.68 -1.18
CA LEU A 35 5.08 -8.36 -1.79
C LEU A 35 5.81 -8.46 -3.13
N GLY A 36 5.18 -8.00 -4.21
CA GLY A 36 5.67 -8.10 -5.59
C GLY A 36 5.16 -9.31 -6.38
N GLU A 37 4.57 -10.32 -5.73
CA GLU A 37 3.94 -11.47 -6.40
C GLU A 37 2.44 -11.51 -6.13
N THR A 38 2.04 -11.82 -4.89
CA THR A 38 0.63 -11.95 -4.48
C THR A 38 -0.01 -10.59 -4.26
N TYR A 39 0.77 -9.61 -3.78
CA TYR A 39 0.31 -8.24 -3.59
C TYR A 39 1.41 -7.26 -3.99
N PRO A 40 1.14 -6.24 -4.81
CA PRO A 40 2.19 -5.33 -5.29
C PRO A 40 2.73 -4.43 -4.17
N MET A 41 3.98 -4.01 -4.30
CA MET A 41 4.51 -2.89 -3.51
C MET A 41 3.90 -1.57 -4.01
N PRO A 42 3.86 -0.52 -3.15
CA PRO A 42 3.49 0.81 -3.59
C PRO A 42 4.32 1.22 -4.81
N ILE A 43 3.65 1.56 -5.90
CA ILE A 43 4.30 1.93 -7.18
C ILE A 43 5.05 3.26 -7.03
N ILE A 44 4.55 4.14 -6.15
CA ILE A 44 5.14 5.44 -5.85
C ILE A 44 5.15 5.67 -4.35
N ASP A 45 6.20 6.30 -3.85
CA ASP A 45 6.24 6.75 -2.46
C ASP A 45 5.23 7.89 -2.25
N HIS A 46 4.43 7.78 -1.18
CA HIS A 46 3.36 8.73 -0.90
C HIS A 46 3.88 10.14 -0.61
N LYS A 47 5.04 10.27 0.05
CA LYS A 47 5.64 11.58 0.35
C LYS A 47 6.13 12.24 -0.93
N PHE A 48 6.85 11.50 -1.77
CA PHE A 48 7.30 11.98 -3.08
C PHE A 48 6.11 12.39 -3.98
N ALA A 49 5.06 11.57 -4.04
CA ALA A 49 3.86 11.88 -4.81
C ALA A 49 3.20 13.19 -4.35
N ARG A 50 3.13 13.41 -3.02
CA ARG A 50 2.59 14.63 -2.43
C ARG A 50 3.42 15.86 -2.79
N GLU A 51 4.74 15.79 -2.65
CA GLU A 51 5.63 16.89 -2.99
C GLU A 51 5.50 17.28 -4.46
N ARG A 52 5.57 16.30 -5.37
CA ARG A 52 5.37 16.52 -6.82
C ARG A 52 4.02 17.20 -7.12
N ALA A 53 2.95 16.79 -6.45
CA ALA A 53 1.63 17.37 -6.66
C ALA A 53 1.55 18.83 -6.18
N LEU A 54 2.16 19.15 -5.03
CA LEU A 54 2.21 20.51 -4.49
C LEU A 54 3.06 21.44 -5.37
N ASP A 55 4.21 20.97 -5.86
CA ASP A 55 5.07 21.74 -6.76
C ASP A 55 4.33 22.07 -8.06
N SER A 56 3.64 21.08 -8.63
CA SER A 56 2.82 21.27 -9.84
C SER A 56 1.69 22.27 -9.61
N TYR A 57 1.02 22.19 -8.45
CA TYR A 57 -0.05 23.12 -8.09
C TYR A 57 0.47 24.56 -7.89
N ALA A 58 1.63 24.72 -7.25
CA ALA A 58 2.27 26.02 -7.09
C ALA A 58 2.61 26.66 -8.45
N GLY A 59 3.02 25.85 -9.43
CA GLY A 59 3.30 26.30 -10.80
C GLY A 59 2.06 26.73 -11.60
N ILE A 60 0.87 26.21 -11.29
CA ILE A 60 -0.40 26.59 -11.94
C ILE A 60 -0.99 27.87 -11.33
N LYS A 61 -0.71 28.14 -10.05
CA LYS A 61 -1.29 29.26 -9.31
C LYS A 61 -0.61 30.62 -9.60
N ASN A 62 0.60 30.60 -10.16
CA ASN A 62 1.33 31.79 -10.62
C ASN A 62 1.08 32.04 -12.11
#